data_AF-A0A2V6QZY2-F1
#
_entry.id   AF-A0A2V6QZY2-F1
#
_cell.length_a   1.000
_cell.length_b   1.000
_cell.length_c   1.000
_cell.angle_alpha   90.00
_cell.angle_beta   90.00
_cell.angle_gamma   90.00
#
_symmetry.space_group_name_H-M   'P 1'
#
loop_
_entity.id
_entity.type
_entity.pdbx_description
1 polymer ?
#
loop_
_entity_poly.entity_id
_entity_poly.type
_entity_poly.pdbx_seq_one_letter_code
_entity_poly.pdbx_strand_id
1 'polypeptide(L)' 'MVGVLVSVVGCLGPQAHWSKSGMTGAERRRDSNDCLNEASYTKTVTIPHQWGEVRTREVDYDFYRRCMKTKGYREGDA' A
#
# COMPACT_ATOMS: atom_id res chain seq x y z
N MET A 1 23.68 -9.43 -26.63
CA MET A 1 22.29 -9.46 -26.11
C MET A 1 22.04 -8.14 -25.39
N VAL A 2 21.37 -7.19 -26.04
CA VAL A 2 21.01 -5.91 -25.41
C VAL A 2 19.61 -6.08 -24.85
N GLY A 3 19.54 -6.41 -23.55
CA GLY A 3 18.27 -6.58 -22.84
C GLY A 3 17.67 -5.22 -22.54
N VAL A 4 16.67 -4.81 -23.32
CA VAL A 4 15.84 -3.64 -23.04
C VAL A 4 14.95 -3.99 -21.86
N LEU A 5 15.35 -3.56 -20.66
CA LEU A 5 14.49 -3.60 -19.48
C LEU A 5 13.40 -2.55 -19.66
N VAL A 6 12.20 -3.04 -19.97
CA VAL A 6 10.99 -2.23 -20.12
C VAL A 6 10.67 -1.57 -18.79
N SER A 7 11.00 -0.28 -18.69
CA SER A 7 10.62 0.60 -17.58
C SER A 7 9.12 0.84 -17.62
N VAL A 8 8.35 -0.05 -16.98
CA VAL A 8 6.95 0.23 -16.65
C VAL A 8 6.96 1.17 -15.45
N VAL A 9 7.11 2.47 -15.72
CA VAL A 9 6.93 3.55 -14.74
C VAL A 9 5.45 3.65 -14.43
N GLY A 10 4.97 2.76 -13.56
CA GLY A 10 3.68 2.91 -12.92
C GLY A 10 3.81 3.98 -11.85
N CYS A 11 3.32 5.18 -12.15
CA CYS A 11 3.13 6.26 -11.18
C CYS A 11 2.28 5.73 -10.01
N LEU A 12 2.94 5.37 -8.92
CA LEU A 12 2.31 5.09 -7.65
C LEU A 12 2.29 6.41 -6.89
N GLY A 13 1.08 6.84 -6.49
CA GLY A 13 0.79 8.12 -5.87
C GLY A 13 1.54 8.41 -4.56
N PRO A 14 1.09 9.38 -3.74
CA PRO A 14 1.82 9.85 -2.58
C PRO A 14 1.76 8.79 -1.46
N GLN A 15 2.70 7.84 -1.48
CA GLN A 15 2.73 6.73 -0.56
C GLN A 15 4.14 6.68 -0.02
N ALA A 16 4.23 6.86 1.30
CA ALA A 16 5.44 6.85 2.10
C ALA A 16 6.56 5.98 1.50
N HIS A 17 7.77 6.53 1.40
CA HIS A 17 8.87 5.86 0.73
C HIS A 17 9.38 4.70 1.61
N TRP A 18 8.83 3.49 1.42
CA TRP A 18 9.23 2.32 2.19
C TRP A 18 10.54 1.73 1.69
N SER A 19 11.48 1.52 2.61
CA SER A 19 12.81 0.95 2.34
C SER A 19 13.09 -0.27 3.24
N LYS A 20 13.74 -1.28 2.67
CA LYS A 20 14.20 -2.51 3.36
C LYS A 20 15.46 -3.00 2.65
N SER A 21 16.47 -3.48 3.39
CA SER A 21 17.74 -3.92 2.80
C SER A 21 17.53 -5.13 1.88
N GLY A 22 18.08 -5.09 0.66
CA GLY A 22 17.96 -6.19 -0.31
C GLY A 22 16.57 -6.37 -0.93
N MET A 23 15.65 -5.46 -0.66
CA MET A 23 14.27 -5.50 -1.14
C MET A 23 14.19 -5.35 -2.66
N THR A 24 13.41 -6.21 -3.30
CA THR A 24 13.02 -6.02 -4.70
C THR A 24 11.76 -5.17 -4.82
N GLY A 25 11.58 -4.48 -5.95
CA GLY A 25 10.34 -3.74 -6.22
C GLY A 25 9.09 -4.64 -6.21
N ALA A 26 9.23 -5.91 -6.61
CA ALA A 26 8.16 -6.89 -6.58
C ALA A 26 7.77 -7.29 -5.16
N GLU A 27 8.76 -7.51 -4.28
CA GLU A 27 8.54 -7.80 -2.86
C GLU A 27 7.83 -6.63 -2.17
N ARG A 28 8.30 -5.39 -2.39
CA ARG A 28 7.63 -4.19 -1.88
C ARG A 28 6.17 -4.10 -2.29
N ARG A 29 5.88 -4.39 -3.56
CA ARG A 29 4.51 -4.29 -4.08
C ARG A 29 3.62 -5.37 -3.48
N ARG A 30 4.12 -6.60 -3.36
CA ARG A 30 3.39 -7.70 -2.71
C ARG A 30 3.08 -7.35 -1.27
N ASP A 31 4.09 -6.99 -0.50
CA ASP A 31 3.96 -6.69 0.93
C ASP A 31 3.05 -5.48 1.16
N SER A 32 3.16 -4.43 0.34
CA SER A 32 2.27 -3.27 0.44
C SER A 32 0.82 -3.64 0.11
N ASN A 33 0.58 -4.49 -0.89
CA ASN A 33 -0.77 -4.93 -1.23
C ASN A 33 -1.38 -5.82 -0.14
N ASP A 34 -0.58 -6.71 0.44
CA ASP A 34 -1.00 -7.56 1.57
C ASP A 34 -1.40 -6.68 2.76
N CYS A 35 -0.54 -5.73 3.13
CA CYS A 35 -0.81 -4.79 4.22
C CYS A 35 -2.01 -3.88 3.94
N LEU A 36 -2.21 -3.42 2.70
CA LEU A 36 -3.38 -2.63 2.31
C LEU A 36 -4.67 -3.45 2.37
N ASN A 37 -4.63 -4.71 1.96
CA ASN A 37 -5.77 -5.61 2.08
C ASN A 37 -6.14 -5.78 3.56
N GLU A 38 -5.19 -6.15 4.42
CA GLU A 38 -5.44 -6.30 5.85
C GLU A 38 -5.98 -5.01 6.49
N ALA A 39 -5.39 -3.85 6.13
CA ALA A 39 -5.84 -2.54 6.57
C ALA A 39 -7.24 -2.15 6.03
N SER A 40 -7.69 -2.74 4.92
CA SER A 40 -9.02 -2.47 4.37
C SER A 40 -10.12 -3.31 5.02
N TYR A 41 -9.76 -4.42 5.70
CA TYR A 41 -10.73 -5.27 6.40
C TYR A 41 -11.00 -4.83 7.85
N THR A 42 -10.20 -3.91 8.37
CA THR A 42 -10.30 -3.46 9.77
C THR A 42 -11.35 -2.38 10.00
N LYS A 43 -11.69 -1.56 8.98
CA LYS A 43 -12.65 -0.47 9.15
C LYS A 43 -13.71 -0.46 8.05
N THR A 44 -14.96 -0.72 8.44
CA THR A 44 -16.13 -0.44 7.60
C THR A 44 -16.64 0.95 7.95
N VAL A 45 -16.79 1.82 6.96
CA VAL A 45 -17.37 3.15 7.12
C VAL A 45 -18.65 3.27 6.31
N THR A 46 -19.61 3.99 6.86
CA THR A 46 -20.85 4.32 6.16
C THR A 46 -20.69 5.73 5.60
N ILE A 47 -20.69 5.85 4.28
CA ILE A 47 -20.62 7.16 3.61
C ILE A 47 -22.04 7.54 3.18
N PRO A 48 -22.55 8.70 3.60
CA PRO A 48 -23.82 9.20 3.09
C PRO A 48 -23.70 9.49 1.60
N HIS A 49 -24.58 8.89 0.79
CA HIS A 49 -24.65 9.08 -0.65
C HIS A 49 -26.04 9.64 -1.03
N GLN A 50 -26.15 10.30 -2.19
CA GLN A 50 -27.42 10.94 -2.61
C GLN A 50 -28.62 9.97 -2.75
N TRP A 51 -28.35 8.66 -2.81
CA TRP A 51 -29.35 7.60 -2.97
C TRP A 51 -29.42 6.65 -1.75
N GLY A 52 -28.82 7.03 -0.62
CA GLY A 52 -28.81 6.23 0.61
C GLY A 52 -27.41 6.07 1.22
N GLU A 53 -27.29 5.19 2.19
CA GLU A 53 -26.03 4.89 2.86
C GLU A 53 -25.26 3.78 2.13
N VAL A 54 -24.01 4.04 1.75
CA VAL A 54 -23.12 3.01 1.19
C VAL A 54 -22.11 2.61 2.25
N ARG A 55 -22.08 1.32 2.59
CA ARG A 55 -21.01 0.74 3.40
C ARG A 55 -19.80 0.51 2.51
N THR A 56 -18.70 1.18 2.79
CA THR A 56 -17.41 0.97 2.12
C THR A 56 -16.34 0.57 3.12
N ARG A 57 -15.22 0.09 2.58
CA ARG A 57 -14.02 -0.23 3.35
C ARG A 57 -13.09 0.98 3.33
N GLU A 58 -12.74 1.45 4.52
CA GLU A 58 -11.71 2.46 4.67
C GLU A 58 -10.39 1.77 5.03
N VAL A 59 -9.31 2.21 4.42
CA VAL A 59 -7.97 1.73 4.75
C VAL A 59 -7.55 2.33 6.09
N ASP A 60 -7.32 1.49 7.09
CA ASP A 60 -6.64 1.90 8.31
C ASP A 60 -5.14 2.09 8.02
N TYR A 61 -4.74 3.33 7.73
CA TYR A 61 -3.36 3.66 7.41
C TYR A 61 -2.39 3.47 8.59
N ASP A 62 -2.87 3.49 9.84
CA ASP A 62 -2.05 3.15 11.00
C ASP A 62 -1.75 1.66 11.04
N PHE A 63 -2.76 0.83 10.76
CA PHE A 63 -2.59 -0.60 10.60
C PHE A 63 -1.65 -0.93 9.45
N TYR A 64 -1.83 -0.29 8.29
CA TYR A 64 -0.94 -0.43 7.14
C TYR A 64 0.52 -0.11 7.50
N ARG A 65 0.78 1.05 8.13
CA ARG A 65 2.13 1.46 8.57
C ARG A 65 2.74 0.43 9.52
N ARG A 66 1.95 -0.09 10.46
CA ARG A 66 2.41 -1.10 11.42
C ARG A 66 2.74 -2.42 10.72
N CYS A 67 1.90 -2.87 9.79
CA CYS A 67 2.15 -4.06 8.98
C CYS A 67 3.45 -3.95 8.19
N MET A 68 3.68 -2.82 7.51
CA MET A 68 4.93 -2.56 6.79
C MET A 68 6.15 -2.61 7.72
N LYS A 69 6.07 -1.97 8.90
CA LYS A 69 7.14 -2.00 9.91
C LYS A 69 7.42 -3.42 10.42
N THR A 70 6.38 -4.23 10.65
CA THR A 70 6.54 -5.65 11.05
C THR A 70 7.23 -6.49 9.98
N LYS A 71 7.01 -6.19 8.70
CA LYS A 71 7.71 -6.83 7.57
C LYS A 71 9.16 -6.35 7.38
N GLY A 72 9.64 -5.46 8.27
CA GLY A 72 11.00 -4.94 8.29
C GLY A 72 11.22 -3.70 7.41
N TYR A 73 10.14 -3.05 6.96
CA TYR A 73 10.25 -1.81 6.21
C TYR A 73 10.44 -0.61 7.13
N ARG A 74 11.27 0.32 6.68
CA ARG A 74 11.47 1.63 7.28
C ARG A 74 10.80 2.66 6.38
N GLU A 75 10.03 3.53 7.02
CA GLU A 75 9.45 4.69 6.39
C GLU A 75 10.58 5.69 6.15
N GLY A 76 10.84 6.04 4.89
CA GLY A 76 11.72 7.13 4.51
C GLY A 76 10.96 8.45 4.47
N ASP A 77 11.67 9.54 4.75
CA ASP A 77 11.18 10.88 4.44
C ASP A 77 10.96 10.98 2.91
N ALA A 78 9.76 11.40 2.52
CA ALA A 78 9.33 11.51 1.13
C ALA A 78 10.09 12.59 0.35
#